data_AF-A0A965AMX9-F1
#
_entry.id   AF-A0A965AMX9-F1
#
_cell.length_a   1.000
_cell.length_b   1.000
_cell.length_c   1.000
_cell.angle_alpha   90.00
_cell.angle_beta   90.00
_cell.angle_gamma   90.00
#
_symmetry.space_group_name_H-M   'P 1'
#
loop_
_entity.id
_entity.type
_entity.pdbx_description
1 polymer ?
#
loop_
_entity_poly.entity_id
_entity_poly.type
_entity_poly.pdbx_seq_one_letter_code
_entity_poly.pdbx_strand_id
1 'polypeptide(L)'
;MSFSRPSRRGARSPFSSLVAHGEPWVWLTAGSLAIAIVMIVGLLGFIAVRGAATFWPQPLVELTLQDGRRVLGEITSRESVPAESSQPASQSAQRQLLRTANFEFTGQHYEWFDDNAIDTSRQPIWATAVERLEGGRFHGFPTRLLHDGQPVAEGAEAAWREYQKIRPDVRRRFVDARRIDRDDRGELQRRLRTARLAVVSAELQSGPDSASVAEAKATEEEVAAQVAEAAQKLDLITDRLRNENQAWGFEFKTADDRTVVLPVADIVQAWQPNRLGVVGKLQVYGSRWWEFLSDDPREANSAGGVFPAIWGTVAMTLIMALLVAPFGVLAALYLREYASGGPLTAAVRIAINNLAGVPSIVYGAFGLGFFCYGVGGRLDELFFRASLVADNQPT
;
A
#
# COMPACT_ATOMS: atom_id res chain seq x y z
N MET A 1 37.17 12.29 -55.18
CA MET A 1 35.99 11.81 -55.93
C MET A 1 34.77 11.94 -55.03
N SER A 2 33.90 12.91 -55.34
CA SER A 2 32.67 13.20 -54.58
C SER A 2 31.53 12.32 -55.11
N PHE A 3 30.96 11.47 -54.25
CA PHE A 3 29.75 10.70 -54.56
C PHE A 3 28.52 11.52 -54.15
N SER A 4 28.04 12.37 -55.05
CA SER A 4 26.71 12.98 -54.96
C SER A 4 25.65 11.89 -55.21
N ARG A 5 24.98 11.44 -54.13
CA ARG A 5 23.76 10.62 -54.24
C ARG A 5 22.65 11.48 -54.87
N PRO A 6 21.94 11.01 -55.92
CA PRO A 6 20.80 11.74 -56.45
C PRO A 6 19.64 11.67 -55.45
N SER A 7 19.25 12.82 -54.89
CA SER A 7 18.02 12.92 -54.11
C SER A 7 16.82 12.78 -55.07
N ARG A 8 16.23 11.59 -55.16
CA ARG A 8 14.89 11.43 -55.74
C ARG A 8 13.86 12.01 -54.76
N ARG A 9 13.75 13.33 -54.68
CA ARG A 9 12.50 13.98 -54.28
C ARG A 9 11.60 13.91 -55.51
N GLY A 10 10.74 12.90 -55.58
CA GLY A 10 9.69 12.83 -56.58
C GLY A 10 8.91 14.15 -56.54
N ALA A 11 8.91 14.88 -57.67
CA ALA A 11 8.12 16.08 -57.82
C ALA A 11 6.64 15.73 -57.59
N ARG A 12 6.03 16.34 -56.58
CA ARG A 12 4.60 16.17 -56.29
C ARG A 12 3.81 16.69 -57.49
N SER A 13 3.05 15.81 -58.15
CA SER A 13 2.18 16.20 -59.26
C SER A 13 1.06 17.11 -58.72
N PRO A 14 0.80 18.28 -59.34
CA PRO A 14 -0.28 19.18 -58.93
C PRO A 14 -1.69 18.58 -59.09
N PHE A 15 -1.81 17.44 -59.78
CA PHE A 15 -3.09 16.86 -60.23
C PHE A 15 -3.47 15.54 -59.54
N SER A 16 -2.67 15.05 -58.59
CA SER A 16 -2.98 13.83 -57.82
C SER A 16 -3.76 14.16 -56.55
N SER A 17 -4.91 13.50 -56.33
CA SER A 17 -5.77 13.73 -55.17
C SER A 17 -5.06 13.40 -53.84
N LEU A 18 -5.48 14.04 -52.75
CA LEU A 18 -4.94 13.82 -51.39
C LEU A 18 -4.98 12.33 -50.99
N VAL A 19 -5.99 11.60 -51.47
CA VAL A 19 -6.16 10.15 -51.26
C VAL A 19 -5.03 9.34 -51.91
N ALA A 20 -4.54 9.75 -53.08
CA ALA A 20 -3.46 9.05 -53.80
C ALA A 20 -2.10 9.11 -53.07
N HIS A 21 -1.94 10.03 -52.11
CA HIS A 21 -0.72 10.23 -51.34
C HIS A 21 -0.78 9.62 -49.93
N GLY A 22 -1.89 8.99 -49.55
CA GLY A 22 -2.07 8.42 -48.22
C GLY A 22 -2.18 9.46 -47.10
N GLU A 23 -2.29 10.76 -47.41
CA GLU A 23 -2.47 11.83 -46.42
C GLU A 23 -3.67 11.61 -45.50
N PRO A 24 -4.84 11.09 -45.96
CA PRO A 24 -5.96 10.77 -45.06
C PRO A 24 -5.59 9.76 -43.97
N TRP A 25 -4.75 8.76 -44.28
CA TRP A 25 -4.29 7.77 -43.29
C TRP A 25 -3.33 8.38 -42.28
N VAL A 26 -2.48 9.32 -42.71
CA VAL A 26 -1.61 10.07 -41.80
C VAL A 26 -2.42 10.96 -40.86
N TRP A 27 -3.42 11.67 -41.38
CA TRP A 27 -4.34 12.48 -40.55
C TRP A 27 -5.18 11.62 -39.60
N LEU A 28 -5.63 10.43 -40.04
CA LEU A 28 -6.38 9.51 -39.20
C LEU A 28 -5.51 8.93 -38.08
N THR A 29 -4.28 8.52 -38.38
CA THR A 29 -3.33 8.00 -37.37
C THR A 29 -2.86 9.09 -36.42
N ALA A 30 -2.54 10.28 -36.91
CA ALA A 30 -2.21 11.44 -36.09
C ALA A 30 -3.40 11.89 -35.22
N GLY A 31 -4.61 11.91 -35.78
CA GLY A 31 -5.85 12.20 -35.06
C GLY A 31 -6.16 11.15 -33.99
N SER A 32 -6.00 9.87 -34.31
CA SER A 32 -6.16 8.77 -33.35
C SER A 32 -5.14 8.86 -32.22
N LEU A 33 -3.88 9.17 -32.52
CA LEU A 33 -2.83 9.37 -31.51
C LEU A 33 -3.14 10.58 -30.62
N ALA A 34 -3.60 11.69 -31.20
CA ALA A 34 -4.01 12.87 -30.44
C ALA A 34 -5.16 12.56 -29.48
N ILE A 35 -6.20 11.85 -29.96
CA ILE A 35 -7.31 11.39 -29.11
C ILE A 35 -6.80 10.48 -27.99
N ALA A 36 -5.93 9.53 -28.30
CA ALA A 36 -5.35 8.62 -27.30
C ALA A 36 -4.59 9.38 -26.21
N ILE A 37 -3.77 10.37 -26.58
CA ILE A 37 -3.04 11.21 -25.63
C ILE A 37 -4.01 12.02 -24.76
N VAL A 38 -5.03 12.63 -25.37
CA VAL A 38 -6.06 13.39 -24.63
C VAL A 38 -6.80 12.48 -23.65
N MET A 39 -7.15 11.25 -24.05
CA MET A 39 -7.78 10.27 -23.17
C MET A 39 -6.87 9.86 -22.02
N ILE A 40 -5.59 9.60 -22.27
CA ILE A 40 -4.63 9.24 -21.23
C ILE A 40 -4.46 10.39 -20.24
N VAL A 41 -4.22 11.61 -20.72
CA VAL A 41 -4.05 12.79 -19.87
C VAL A 41 -5.36 13.08 -19.11
N GLY A 42 -6.51 12.96 -19.76
CA GLY A 42 -7.81 13.14 -19.15
C GLY A 42 -8.09 12.12 -18.04
N LEU A 43 -7.77 10.84 -18.29
CA LEU A 43 -7.90 9.76 -17.31
C LEU A 43 -6.95 9.98 -16.13
N LEU A 44 -5.68 10.27 -16.38
CA LEU A 44 -4.69 10.56 -15.33
C LEU A 44 -5.09 11.78 -14.50
N GLY A 45 -5.57 12.84 -15.15
CA GLY A 45 -6.11 14.02 -14.47
C GLY A 45 -7.33 13.71 -13.62
N PHE A 46 -8.27 12.91 -14.14
CA PHE A 46 -9.44 12.46 -13.38
C PHE A 46 -9.04 11.64 -12.15
N ILE A 47 -8.13 10.68 -12.30
CA ILE A 47 -7.61 9.87 -11.20
C ILE A 47 -6.91 10.76 -10.17
N ALA A 48 -6.07 11.70 -10.61
CA ALA A 48 -5.35 12.60 -9.71
C ALA A 48 -6.32 13.48 -8.90
N VAL A 49 -7.35 14.04 -9.53
CA VAL A 49 -8.36 14.89 -8.86
C VAL A 49 -9.18 14.06 -7.87
N ARG A 50 -9.67 12.88 -8.28
CA ARG A 50 -10.44 11.98 -7.41
C ARG A 50 -9.60 11.45 -6.24
N GLY A 51 -8.35 11.09 -6.49
CA GLY A 51 -7.40 10.65 -5.48
C GLY A 51 -7.08 11.75 -4.47
N ALA A 52 -6.73 12.96 -4.95
CA ALA A 52 -6.46 14.11 -4.10
C ALA A 52 -7.64 14.45 -3.18
N ALA A 53 -8.87 14.44 -3.70
CA ALA A 53 -10.07 14.72 -2.89
C ALA A 53 -10.24 13.76 -1.68
N THR A 54 -9.73 12.52 -1.77
CA THR A 54 -9.86 11.48 -0.72
C THR A 54 -9.06 11.81 0.54
N PHE A 55 -7.95 12.55 0.40
CA PHE A 55 -7.09 12.94 1.52
C PHE A 55 -7.54 14.23 2.19
N TRP A 56 -8.43 15.00 1.54
CA TRP A 56 -8.92 16.26 2.09
C TRP A 56 -9.79 16.02 3.34
N PRO A 57 -9.52 16.70 4.48
CA PRO A 57 -10.33 16.54 5.68
C PRO A 57 -11.71 17.18 5.50
N GLN A 58 -12.74 16.34 5.37
CA GLN A 58 -14.13 16.78 5.29
C GLN A 58 -14.66 17.18 6.67
N PRO A 59 -15.53 18.21 6.76
CA PRO A 59 -16.23 18.55 7.99
C PRO A 59 -17.03 17.36 8.54
N LEU A 60 -17.06 17.22 9.86
CA LEU A 60 -17.93 16.24 10.52
C LEU A 60 -19.27 16.91 10.83
N VAL A 61 -20.35 16.26 10.41
CA VAL A 61 -21.71 16.74 10.60
C VAL A 61 -22.44 15.81 11.54
N GLU A 62 -23.05 16.39 12.57
CA GLU A 62 -24.01 15.71 13.44
C GLU A 62 -25.42 15.98 12.90
N LEU A 63 -26.09 14.91 12.49
CA LEU A 63 -27.49 14.92 12.07
C LEU A 63 -28.35 14.46 13.23
N THR A 64 -29.41 15.21 13.54
CA THR A 64 -30.51 14.74 14.38
C THR A 64 -31.68 14.44 13.46
N LEU A 65 -32.15 13.21 13.45
CA LEU A 65 -33.28 12.76 12.66
C LEU A 65 -34.60 13.06 13.39
N GLN A 66 -35.70 13.08 12.66
CA GLN A 66 -37.04 13.31 13.23
C GLN A 66 -37.47 12.24 14.24
N ASP A 67 -36.88 11.04 14.19
CA ASP A 67 -37.09 9.96 15.16
C ASP A 67 -36.25 10.14 16.45
N GLY A 68 -35.44 11.20 16.53
CA GLY A 68 -34.55 11.52 17.65
C GLY A 68 -33.17 10.86 17.58
N ARG A 69 -32.88 10.00 16.58
CA ARG A 69 -31.56 9.39 16.40
C ARG A 69 -30.56 10.46 16.00
N ARG A 70 -29.37 10.42 16.61
CA ARG A 70 -28.23 11.28 16.26
C ARG A 70 -27.15 10.47 15.55
N VAL A 71 -26.59 11.04 14.50
CA VAL A 71 -25.55 10.39 13.69
C VAL A 71 -24.44 11.38 13.39
N LEU A 72 -23.18 10.96 13.57
CA LEU A 72 -22.00 11.77 13.27
C LEU A 72 -21.22 11.16 12.10
N GLY A 73 -20.99 11.95 11.05
CA GLY A 73 -20.30 11.45 9.86
C GLY A 73 -19.77 12.53 8.92
N GLU A 74 -19.05 12.09 7.90
CA GLU A 74 -18.60 12.93 6.78
C GLU A 74 -19.62 12.81 5.63
N ILE A 75 -20.08 13.93 5.08
CA ILE A 75 -20.94 13.90 3.88
C ILE A 75 -20.07 13.58 2.67
N THR A 76 -20.30 12.42 2.05
CA THR A 76 -19.51 11.95 0.90
C THR A 76 -20.19 12.12 -0.45
N SER A 77 -21.54 12.09 -0.48
CA SER A 77 -22.32 12.28 -1.70
C SER A 77 -23.68 12.90 -1.38
N ARG A 78 -24.27 13.57 -2.37
CA ARG A 78 -25.65 14.05 -2.34
C ARG A 78 -26.31 13.71 -3.66
N GLU A 79 -27.50 13.13 -3.58
CA GLU A 79 -28.29 12.72 -4.75
C GLU A 79 -29.69 13.29 -4.67
N SER A 80 -30.21 13.73 -5.81
CA SER A 80 -31.62 14.07 -5.96
C SER A 80 -32.40 12.80 -6.26
N VAL A 81 -33.35 12.44 -5.41
CA VAL A 81 -34.27 11.33 -5.65
C VAL A 81 -35.39 11.84 -6.57
N PRO A 82 -35.58 11.24 -7.76
CA PRO A 82 -36.73 11.56 -8.60
C PRO A 82 -38.02 11.26 -7.83
N ALA A 83 -39.00 12.16 -7.89
CA ALA A 83 -40.29 11.93 -7.24
C ALA A 83 -40.90 10.62 -7.75
N GLU A 84 -41.17 9.67 -6.86
CA GLU A 84 -41.95 8.49 -7.20
C GLU A 84 -43.34 8.95 -7.67
N SER A 85 -43.88 8.27 -8.68
CA SER A 85 -45.11 8.60 -9.42
C SER A 85 -46.41 8.71 -8.58
N SER A 86 -46.31 8.62 -7.26
CA SER A 86 -47.41 8.63 -6.30
C SER A 86 -47.35 9.81 -5.31
N GLN A 87 -46.34 10.68 -5.38
CA GLN A 87 -46.25 11.90 -4.56
C GLN A 87 -46.33 13.16 -5.45
N PRO A 88 -46.95 14.26 -4.98
CA PRO A 88 -47.07 15.49 -5.76
C PRO A 88 -45.69 16.02 -6.17
N ALA A 89 -45.58 16.43 -7.44
CA ALA A 89 -44.35 16.79 -8.17
C ALA A 89 -43.57 18.03 -7.65
N SER A 90 -43.78 18.44 -6.39
CA SER A 90 -43.26 19.67 -5.82
C SER A 90 -42.12 19.48 -4.82
N GLN A 91 -41.69 18.25 -4.53
CA GLN A 91 -40.54 17.98 -3.67
C GLN A 91 -39.65 16.92 -4.29
N SER A 92 -38.65 17.33 -5.06
CA SER A 92 -37.47 16.49 -5.27
C SER A 92 -36.81 16.28 -3.90
N ALA A 93 -37.00 15.11 -3.30
CA ALA A 93 -36.34 14.77 -2.05
C ALA A 93 -34.84 14.58 -2.33
N GLN A 94 -33.98 15.31 -1.64
CA GLN A 94 -32.54 15.07 -1.68
C GLN A 94 -32.20 14.04 -0.61
N ARG A 95 -31.20 13.19 -0.88
CA ARG A 95 -30.59 12.29 0.10
C ARG A 95 -29.09 12.50 0.15
N GLN A 96 -28.52 12.33 1.33
CA GLN A 96 -27.09 12.52 1.57
C GLN A 96 -26.48 11.20 2.06
N LEU A 97 -25.32 10.83 1.50
CA LEU A 97 -24.54 9.68 1.94
C LEU A 97 -23.55 10.11 3.00
N LEU A 98 -23.74 9.64 4.22
CA LEU A 98 -22.86 9.89 5.34
C LEU A 98 -21.91 8.70 5.54
N ARG A 99 -20.61 8.97 5.60
CA ARG A 99 -19.62 8.00 6.07
C ARG A 99 -19.65 7.96 7.60
N THR A 100 -20.27 6.93 8.15
CA THR A 100 -20.32 6.63 9.58
C THR A 100 -19.11 5.77 9.94
N ALA A 101 -18.25 6.26 10.83
CA ALA A 101 -16.99 5.57 11.13
C ALA A 101 -17.14 4.45 12.18
N ASN A 102 -18.29 4.34 12.84
CA ASN A 102 -18.48 3.50 14.01
C ASN A 102 -19.00 2.09 13.64
N PHE A 103 -18.34 1.43 12.68
CA PHE A 103 -18.77 0.16 12.10
C PHE A 103 -19.03 -0.95 13.13
N GLU A 104 -18.24 -1.00 14.20
CA GLU A 104 -18.40 -1.96 15.30
C GLU A 104 -19.78 -1.87 15.99
N PHE A 105 -20.43 -0.72 15.92
CA PHE A 105 -21.72 -0.46 16.54
C PHE A 105 -22.87 -0.41 15.53
N THR A 106 -22.59 0.03 14.31
CA THR A 106 -23.61 0.26 13.28
C THR A 106 -23.67 -0.87 12.25
N GLY A 107 -22.63 -1.69 12.12
CA GLY A 107 -22.46 -2.69 11.06
C GLY A 107 -22.34 -2.11 9.65
N GLN A 108 -22.24 -0.78 9.51
CA GLN A 108 -22.23 -0.06 8.24
C GLN A 108 -21.23 1.10 8.29
N HIS A 109 -20.42 1.25 7.24
CA HIS A 109 -19.50 2.38 7.06
C HIS A 109 -20.15 3.60 6.40
N TYR A 110 -21.29 3.38 5.74
CA TYR A 110 -21.99 4.38 4.96
C TYR A 110 -23.50 4.18 5.14
N GLU A 111 -24.22 5.27 5.39
CA GLU A 111 -25.67 5.27 5.55
C GLU A 111 -26.26 6.44 4.76
N TRP A 112 -27.37 6.20 4.05
CA TRP A 112 -28.12 7.22 3.33
C TRP A 112 -29.16 7.83 4.25
N PHE A 113 -29.26 9.15 4.26
CA PHE A 113 -30.29 9.89 4.98
C PHE A 113 -31.04 10.79 4.01
N ASP A 114 -32.37 10.70 4.01
CA ASP A 114 -33.24 11.61 3.27
C ASP A 114 -33.28 12.96 3.99
N ASP A 115 -33.16 14.06 3.25
CA ASP A 115 -33.16 15.41 3.82
C ASP A 115 -34.45 15.71 4.58
N ASN A 116 -35.56 15.13 4.13
CA ASN A 116 -36.86 15.24 4.79
C ASN A 116 -36.92 14.53 6.15
N ALA A 117 -36.04 13.58 6.42
CA ALA A 117 -35.94 12.87 7.69
C ALA A 117 -34.99 13.57 8.68
N ILE A 118 -34.23 14.58 8.23
CA ILE A 118 -33.28 15.33 9.04
C ILE A 118 -34.02 16.51 9.69
N ASP A 119 -34.05 16.54 11.02
CA ASP A 119 -34.59 17.66 11.79
C ASP A 119 -33.56 18.79 11.91
N THR A 120 -32.34 18.46 12.37
CA THR A 120 -31.25 19.44 12.48
C THR A 120 -29.91 18.89 12.01
N SER A 121 -29.09 19.77 11.45
CA SER A 121 -27.73 19.48 11.02
C SER A 121 -26.78 20.49 11.66
N ARG A 122 -25.75 20.00 12.34
CA ARG A 122 -24.76 20.82 13.05
C ARG A 122 -23.34 20.38 12.73
N GLN A 123 -22.38 21.28 12.85
CA GLN A 123 -20.94 20.99 12.76
C GLN A 123 -20.28 21.26 14.11
N PRO A 124 -20.35 20.32 15.07
CA PRO A 124 -19.81 20.58 16.40
C PRO A 124 -18.30 20.78 16.34
N ILE A 125 -17.78 21.78 17.04
CA ILE A 125 -16.36 22.11 17.00
C ILE A 125 -15.47 20.98 17.53
N TRP A 126 -15.95 20.16 18.46
CA TRP A 126 -15.17 19.06 19.05
C TRP A 126 -15.37 17.71 18.36
N ALA A 127 -16.13 17.66 17.26
CA ALA A 127 -16.22 16.45 16.45
C ALA A 127 -14.82 16.05 15.95
N THR A 128 -14.39 14.86 16.33
CA THR A 128 -13.04 14.34 16.07
C THR A 128 -13.12 13.12 15.20
N ALA A 129 -12.34 13.13 14.12
CA ALA A 129 -12.05 11.95 13.32
C ALA A 129 -10.78 11.30 13.84
N VAL A 130 -10.82 9.98 14.05
CA VAL A 130 -9.71 9.18 14.56
C VAL A 130 -9.43 8.06 13.56
N GLU A 131 -8.24 8.01 13.01
CA GLU A 131 -7.74 6.90 12.21
C GLU A 131 -7.05 5.91 13.16
N ARG A 132 -7.53 4.67 13.18
CA ARG A 132 -7.01 3.61 14.06
C ARG A 132 -6.05 2.69 13.31
N LEU A 133 -5.24 1.96 14.05
CA LEU A 133 -4.40 0.89 13.50
C LEU A 133 -5.26 -0.25 12.92
N GLU A 134 -6.35 -0.57 13.63
CA GLU A 134 -7.30 -1.63 13.29
C GLU A 134 -8.75 -1.13 13.47
N GLY A 135 -9.67 -1.65 12.65
CA GLY A 135 -11.10 -1.30 12.69
C GLY A 135 -11.45 -0.04 11.90
N GLY A 136 -10.54 0.49 11.08
CA GLY A 136 -10.74 1.71 10.30
C GLY A 136 -10.93 2.98 11.15
N ARG A 137 -11.61 3.98 10.57
CA ARG A 137 -11.87 5.25 11.26
C ARG A 137 -12.81 5.08 12.45
N PHE A 138 -12.79 6.05 13.36
CA PHE A 138 -13.76 6.26 14.42
C PHE A 138 -14.15 7.75 14.47
N HIS A 139 -15.43 8.05 14.74
CA HIS A 139 -15.92 9.43 14.93
C HIS A 139 -16.56 9.59 16.32
N GLY A 140 -16.14 10.64 17.03
CA GLY A 140 -16.71 10.96 18.34
C GLY A 140 -16.25 12.30 18.89
N PHE A 141 -16.62 12.56 20.14
CA PHE A 141 -16.28 13.76 20.88
C PHE A 141 -15.33 13.41 22.02
N PRO A 142 -14.14 14.03 22.10
CA PRO A 142 -13.20 13.72 23.16
C PRO A 142 -13.78 14.17 24.50
N THR A 143 -13.59 13.34 25.52
CA THR A 143 -14.15 13.59 26.86
C THR A 143 -13.07 13.58 27.92
N ARG A 144 -12.26 12.53 28.00
CA ARG A 144 -11.23 12.37 29.03
C ARG A 144 -9.99 11.69 28.46
N LEU A 145 -8.82 12.12 28.90
CA LEU A 145 -7.60 11.35 28.72
C LEU A 145 -7.36 10.56 30.01
N LEU A 146 -7.07 9.27 29.86
CA LEU A 146 -6.93 8.31 30.94
C LEU A 146 -5.48 7.83 31.03
N HIS A 147 -4.98 7.68 32.25
CA HIS A 147 -3.74 6.97 32.58
C HIS A 147 -4.05 5.94 33.67
N ASP A 148 -3.79 4.66 33.40
CA ASP A 148 -4.15 3.53 34.27
C ASP A 148 -5.64 3.54 34.67
N GLY A 149 -6.50 3.91 33.72
CA GLY A 149 -7.95 4.01 33.91
C GLY A 149 -8.41 5.24 34.71
N GLN A 150 -7.50 6.08 35.21
CA GLN A 150 -7.82 7.30 35.94
C GLN A 150 -7.77 8.53 35.01
N PRO A 151 -8.71 9.48 35.12
CA PRO A 151 -8.70 10.68 34.30
C PRO A 151 -7.55 11.62 34.69
N VAL A 152 -6.62 11.85 33.77
CA VAL A 152 -5.55 12.85 33.92
C VAL A 152 -5.97 14.21 33.36
N ALA A 153 -6.96 14.24 32.47
CA ALA A 153 -7.56 15.45 31.95
C ALA A 153 -9.02 15.19 31.60
N GLU A 154 -9.89 16.15 31.91
CA GLU A 154 -11.33 16.07 31.67
C GLU A 154 -11.85 17.26 30.85
N GLY A 155 -12.84 16.98 30.01
CA GLY A 155 -13.36 17.92 29.04
C GLY A 155 -12.61 17.86 27.71
N ALA A 156 -13.35 18.10 26.62
CA ALA A 156 -12.85 17.99 25.26
C ALA A 156 -11.53 18.76 25.03
N GLU A 157 -11.43 19.97 25.57
CA GLU A 157 -10.25 20.82 25.39
C GLU A 157 -9.02 20.32 26.15
N ALA A 158 -9.16 20.06 27.44
CA ALA A 158 -8.05 19.63 28.27
C ALA A 158 -7.57 18.24 27.85
N ALA A 159 -8.49 17.31 27.60
CA ALA A 159 -8.17 15.98 27.12
C ALA A 159 -7.42 16.01 25.77
N TRP A 160 -7.87 16.83 24.82
CA TRP A 160 -7.19 16.99 23.53
C TRP A 160 -5.80 17.62 23.64
N ARG A 161 -5.63 18.59 24.54
CA ARG A 161 -4.36 19.26 24.77
C ARG A 161 -3.33 18.30 25.38
N GLU A 162 -3.72 17.53 26.38
CA GLU A 162 -2.83 16.53 26.98
C GLU A 162 -2.54 15.38 26.01
N TYR A 163 -3.53 14.91 25.25
CA TYR A 163 -3.34 13.91 24.19
C TYR A 163 -2.24 14.34 23.18
N GLN A 164 -2.28 15.59 22.72
CA GLN A 164 -1.26 16.09 21.79
C GLN A 164 0.16 16.12 22.38
N LYS A 165 0.30 16.29 23.70
CA LYS A 165 1.61 16.27 24.37
C LYS A 165 2.16 14.87 24.48
N ILE A 166 1.33 13.89 24.83
CA ILE A 166 1.76 12.50 25.09
C ILE A 166 1.87 11.64 23.83
N ARG A 167 1.15 11.99 22.76
CA ARG A 167 1.08 11.19 21.52
C ARG A 167 2.47 10.90 20.92
N PRO A 168 3.41 11.86 20.81
CA PRO A 168 4.73 11.58 20.24
C PRO A 168 5.50 10.49 20.99
N ASP A 169 5.43 10.51 22.33
CA ASP A 169 6.13 9.53 23.18
C ASP A 169 5.48 8.14 23.06
N VAL A 170 4.15 8.07 23.09
CA VAL A 170 3.41 6.82 22.86
C VAL A 170 3.74 6.23 21.48
N ARG A 171 3.76 7.07 20.44
CA ARG A 171 4.09 6.63 19.08
C ARG A 171 5.54 6.17 18.97
N ARG A 172 6.48 6.84 19.62
CA ARG A 172 7.89 6.42 19.66
C ARG A 172 8.03 5.04 20.29
N ARG A 173 7.44 4.81 21.47
CA ARG A 173 7.47 3.50 22.14
C ARG A 173 6.84 2.40 21.30
N PHE A 174 5.75 2.71 20.59
CA PHE A 174 5.11 1.77 19.66
C PHE A 174 6.05 1.39 18.49
N VAL A 175 6.69 2.37 17.87
CA VAL A 175 7.65 2.15 16.77
C VAL A 175 8.87 1.36 17.26
N ASP A 176 9.40 1.69 18.43
CA ASP A 176 10.55 1.01 19.02
C ASP A 176 10.22 -0.46 19.32
N ALA A 177 9.06 -0.75 19.94
CA ALA A 177 8.61 -2.12 20.17
C ALA A 177 8.45 -2.91 18.86
N ARG A 178 7.84 -2.30 17.83
CA ARG A 178 7.65 -2.93 16.52
C ARG A 178 8.98 -3.21 15.80
N ARG A 179 9.97 -2.32 15.96
CA ARG A 179 11.32 -2.51 15.42
C ARG A 179 12.01 -3.71 16.08
N ILE A 180 11.92 -3.82 17.41
CA ILE A 180 12.50 -4.96 18.15
C ILE A 180 11.87 -6.27 17.67
N ASP A 181 10.53 -6.32 17.52
CA ASP A 181 9.83 -7.52 17.06
C ASP A 181 10.21 -7.92 15.63
N ARG A 182 10.31 -6.95 14.70
CA ARG A 182 10.53 -7.22 13.27
C ARG A 182 12.01 -7.46 12.94
N ASP A 183 12.89 -6.61 13.46
CA ASP A 183 14.28 -6.54 13.01
C ASP A 183 15.20 -7.32 13.95
N ASP A 184 15.19 -6.97 15.24
CA ASP A 184 16.13 -7.53 16.23
C ASP A 184 15.83 -9.00 16.52
N ARG A 185 14.56 -9.35 16.77
CA ARG A 185 14.15 -10.74 16.99
C ARG A 185 14.30 -11.58 15.71
N GLY A 186 14.02 -10.98 14.55
CA GLY A 186 14.24 -11.60 13.26
C GLY A 186 15.71 -11.96 13.01
N GLU A 187 16.65 -11.13 13.47
CA GLU A 187 18.09 -11.42 13.41
C GLU A 187 18.48 -12.59 14.30
N LEU A 188 17.97 -12.65 15.53
CA LEU A 188 18.22 -13.79 16.43
C LEU A 188 17.70 -15.11 15.84
N GLN A 189 16.51 -15.10 15.25
CA GLN A 189 15.93 -16.27 14.59
C GLN A 189 16.72 -16.69 13.35
N ARG A 190 17.24 -15.74 12.56
CA ARG A 190 18.16 -16.06 11.44
C ARG A 190 19.43 -16.75 11.94
N ARG A 191 20.04 -16.27 13.02
CA ARG A 191 21.24 -16.89 13.61
C ARG A 191 21.00 -18.32 14.08
N LEU A 192 19.91 -18.55 14.82
CA LEU A 192 19.52 -19.87 15.27
C LEU A 192 19.22 -20.81 14.09
N ARG A 193 18.51 -20.31 13.06
CA ARG A 193 18.25 -21.08 11.85
C ARG A 193 19.54 -21.49 11.15
N THR A 194 20.51 -20.59 11.01
CA THR A 194 21.82 -20.91 10.41
C THR A 194 22.56 -22.00 11.18
N ALA A 195 22.56 -21.95 12.52
CA ALA A 195 23.20 -22.96 13.35
C ALA A 195 22.52 -24.34 13.19
N ARG A 196 21.18 -24.38 13.19
CA ARG A 196 20.42 -25.62 12.92
C ARG A 196 20.70 -26.19 11.54
N LEU A 197 20.76 -25.34 10.52
CA LEU A 197 21.10 -25.76 9.15
C LEU A 197 22.52 -26.32 9.06
N ALA A 198 23.46 -25.81 9.87
CA ALA A 198 24.81 -26.35 9.94
C ALA A 198 24.82 -27.80 10.45
N VAL A 199 24.03 -28.12 11.49
CA VAL A 199 23.85 -29.49 11.99
C VAL A 199 23.31 -30.41 10.90
N VAL A 200 22.20 -30.02 10.26
CA VAL A 200 21.58 -30.82 9.18
C VAL A 200 22.56 -31.01 8.01
N SER A 201 23.34 -29.97 7.68
CA SER A 201 24.35 -30.06 6.62
C SER A 201 25.49 -31.02 6.97
N ALA A 202 25.94 -31.05 8.23
CA ALA A 202 26.98 -31.96 8.70
C ALA A 202 26.48 -33.42 8.69
N GLU A 203 25.22 -33.65 9.10
CA GLU A 203 24.59 -34.98 9.07
C GLU A 203 24.50 -35.52 7.64
N LEU A 204 24.13 -34.68 6.67
CA LEU A 204 24.05 -35.05 5.25
C LEU A 204 25.43 -35.35 4.63
N GLN A 205 26.51 -34.69 5.08
CA GLN A 205 27.85 -34.86 4.50
C GLN A 205 28.64 -36.00 5.12
N SER A 206 28.58 -36.14 6.45
CA SER A 206 29.48 -37.00 7.24
C SER A 206 28.75 -38.14 7.97
N GLY A 207 27.42 -38.16 7.96
CA GLY A 207 26.60 -39.10 8.72
C GLY A 207 26.38 -38.67 10.18
N PRO A 208 25.33 -39.20 10.85
CA PRO A 208 24.84 -38.69 12.14
C PRO A 208 25.81 -38.86 13.32
N ASP A 209 26.70 -39.85 13.29
CA ASP A 209 27.63 -40.17 14.38
C ASP A 209 29.04 -39.57 14.18
N SER A 210 29.20 -38.65 13.24
CA SER A 210 30.49 -38.04 12.93
C SER A 210 30.89 -36.96 13.93
N ALA A 211 32.20 -36.75 14.11
CA ALA A 211 32.73 -35.70 14.98
C ALA A 211 32.30 -34.29 14.54
N SER A 212 32.12 -34.06 13.24
CA SER A 212 31.64 -32.80 12.68
C SER A 212 30.19 -32.50 13.07
N VAL A 213 29.33 -33.53 13.19
CA VAL A 213 27.96 -33.37 13.69
C VAL A 213 27.96 -33.05 15.19
N ALA A 214 28.83 -33.68 15.98
CA ALA A 214 28.96 -33.37 17.41
C ALA A 214 29.42 -31.92 17.64
N GLU A 215 30.38 -31.43 16.85
CA GLU A 215 30.84 -30.03 16.88
C GLU A 215 29.74 -29.04 16.46
N ALA A 216 28.99 -29.37 15.39
CA ALA A 216 27.87 -28.54 14.94
C ALA A 216 26.75 -28.49 15.99
N LYS A 217 26.44 -29.60 16.65
CA LYS A 217 25.44 -29.65 17.74
C LYS A 217 25.88 -28.82 18.95
N ALA A 218 27.15 -28.93 19.36
CA ALA A 218 27.68 -28.09 20.44
C ALA A 218 27.60 -26.58 20.09
N THR A 219 27.89 -26.23 18.84
CA THR A 219 27.73 -24.85 18.35
C THR A 219 26.27 -24.40 18.34
N GLU A 220 25.35 -25.26 17.91
CA GLU A 220 23.91 -24.98 17.93
C GLU A 220 23.41 -24.76 19.36
N GLU A 221 23.81 -25.60 20.32
CA GLU A 221 23.48 -25.45 21.74
C GLU A 221 24.01 -24.12 22.32
N GLU A 222 25.24 -23.74 22.00
CA GLU A 222 25.82 -22.45 22.42
C GLU A 222 25.03 -21.27 21.82
N VAL A 223 24.79 -21.29 20.51
CA VAL A 223 24.01 -20.24 19.82
C VAL A 223 22.58 -20.18 20.36
N ALA A 224 21.95 -21.32 20.63
CA ALA A 224 20.61 -21.39 21.21
C ALA A 224 20.58 -20.77 22.62
N ALA A 225 21.59 -21.04 23.45
CA ALA A 225 21.71 -20.42 24.78
C ALA A 225 21.88 -18.90 24.69
N GLN A 226 22.76 -18.41 23.81
CA GLN A 226 22.97 -16.97 23.59
C GLN A 226 21.71 -16.29 23.04
N VAL A 227 21.03 -16.93 22.08
CA VAL A 227 19.78 -16.43 21.50
C VAL A 227 18.66 -16.40 22.55
N ALA A 228 18.55 -17.43 23.40
CA ALA A 228 17.57 -17.45 24.47
C ALA A 228 17.79 -16.31 25.48
N GLU A 229 19.03 -16.07 25.90
CA GLU A 229 19.38 -14.96 26.80
C GLU A 229 19.08 -13.60 26.16
N ALA A 230 19.46 -13.42 24.89
CA ALA A 230 19.19 -12.18 24.15
C ALA A 230 17.69 -11.95 23.94
N ALA A 231 16.94 -12.98 23.57
CA ALA A 231 15.49 -12.93 23.41
C ALA A 231 14.81 -12.52 24.73
N GLN A 232 15.22 -13.09 25.85
CA GLN A 232 14.67 -12.71 27.16
C GLN A 232 14.90 -11.21 27.47
N LYS A 233 16.07 -10.65 27.12
CA LYS A 233 16.33 -9.20 27.28
C LYS A 233 15.42 -8.36 26.39
N LEU A 234 15.20 -8.78 25.14
CA LEU A 234 14.28 -8.09 24.22
C LEU A 234 12.84 -8.14 24.72
N ASP A 235 12.40 -9.29 25.26
CA ASP A 235 11.06 -9.47 25.81
C ASP A 235 10.79 -8.50 26.96
N LEU A 236 11.74 -8.39 27.89
CA LEU A 236 11.64 -7.43 29.01
C LEU A 236 11.54 -5.97 28.54
N ILE A 237 12.26 -5.60 27.47
CA ILE A 237 12.22 -4.25 26.91
C ILE A 237 10.87 -4.01 26.23
N THR A 238 10.45 -4.93 25.35
CA THR A 238 9.19 -4.82 24.61
C THR A 238 7.98 -4.81 25.53
N ASP A 239 7.98 -5.66 26.56
CA ASP A 239 6.91 -5.69 27.56
C ASP A 239 6.83 -4.38 28.34
N ARG A 240 7.97 -3.80 28.74
CA ARG A 240 7.99 -2.47 29.36
C ARG A 240 7.37 -1.41 28.45
N LEU A 241 7.82 -1.33 27.19
CA LEU A 241 7.32 -0.36 26.22
C LEU A 241 5.81 -0.51 25.98
N ARG A 242 5.33 -1.74 25.87
CA ARG A 242 3.91 -2.05 25.67
C ARG A 242 3.08 -1.70 26.90
N ASN A 243 3.53 -2.07 28.11
CA ASN A 243 2.82 -1.77 29.35
C ASN A 243 2.70 -0.25 29.57
N GLU A 244 3.79 0.50 29.33
CA GLU A 244 3.75 1.96 29.41
C GLU A 244 2.76 2.60 28.42
N ASN A 245 2.58 1.98 27.25
CA ASN A 245 1.62 2.44 26.25
C ASN A 245 0.17 2.03 26.57
N GLN A 246 -0.03 0.81 27.09
CA GLN A 246 -1.34 0.29 27.50
C GLN A 246 -1.97 1.11 28.63
N ALA A 247 -1.15 1.74 29.47
CA ALA A 247 -1.62 2.67 30.50
C ALA A 247 -2.41 3.85 29.93
N TRP A 248 -2.19 4.26 28.67
CA TRP A 248 -2.83 5.43 28.07
C TRP A 248 -4.08 5.09 27.27
N GLY A 249 -5.22 5.64 27.70
CA GLY A 249 -6.50 5.56 26.98
C GLY A 249 -7.06 6.94 26.67
N PHE A 250 -7.70 7.11 25.52
CA PHE A 250 -8.41 8.33 25.15
C PHE A 250 -9.90 8.04 25.03
N GLU A 251 -10.70 8.64 25.92
CA GLU A 251 -12.13 8.45 25.98
C GLU A 251 -12.88 9.43 25.07
N PHE A 252 -13.82 8.88 24.30
CA PHE A 252 -14.72 9.59 23.42
C PHE A 252 -16.18 9.26 23.74
N LYS A 253 -17.06 10.22 23.47
CA LYS A 253 -18.51 10.01 23.41
C LYS A 253 -18.96 9.96 21.95
N THR A 254 -19.76 8.98 21.57
CA THR A 254 -20.38 8.92 20.23
C THR A 254 -21.62 9.82 20.15
N ALA A 255 -22.17 10.02 18.94
CA ALA A 255 -23.43 10.77 18.75
C ALA A 255 -24.61 10.14 19.52
N ASP A 256 -24.61 8.81 19.59
CA ASP A 256 -25.56 7.95 20.29
C ASP A 256 -25.29 7.90 21.81
N ASP A 257 -24.47 8.82 22.34
CA ASP A 257 -24.08 8.93 23.74
C ASP A 257 -23.32 7.73 24.34
N ARG A 258 -22.72 6.86 23.50
CA ARG A 258 -21.89 5.74 23.99
C ARG A 258 -20.49 6.23 24.35
N THR A 259 -19.96 5.75 25.47
CA THR A 259 -18.57 5.99 25.87
C THR A 259 -17.67 4.92 25.28
N VAL A 260 -16.60 5.35 24.60
CA VAL A 260 -15.61 4.48 23.97
C VAL A 260 -14.22 4.94 24.38
N VAL A 261 -13.42 4.04 24.95
CA VAL A 261 -12.02 4.32 25.28
C VAL A 261 -11.14 3.67 24.23
N LEU A 262 -10.37 4.48 23.51
CA LEU A 262 -9.41 4.00 22.52
C LEU A 262 -8.00 4.00 23.15
N PRO A 263 -7.24 2.90 23.07
CA PRO A 263 -5.84 2.92 23.45
C PRO A 263 -5.09 3.96 22.61
N VAL A 264 -4.30 4.82 23.24
CA VAL A 264 -3.58 5.89 22.51
C VAL A 264 -2.60 5.29 21.49
N ALA A 265 -2.02 4.13 21.81
CA ALA A 265 -1.14 3.39 20.90
C ALA A 265 -1.82 2.98 19.59
N ASP A 266 -3.14 2.77 19.61
CA ASP A 266 -3.92 2.35 18.44
C ASP A 266 -4.36 3.54 17.58
N ILE A 267 -4.19 4.77 18.06
CA ILE A 267 -4.53 5.98 17.32
C ILE A 267 -3.35 6.35 16.41
N VAL A 268 -3.53 6.15 15.11
CA VAL A 268 -2.55 6.56 14.09
C VAL A 268 -2.54 8.07 13.97
N GLN A 269 -3.73 8.64 13.75
CA GLN A 269 -3.92 10.06 13.63
C GLN A 269 -5.31 10.44 14.14
N ALA A 270 -5.43 11.62 14.73
CA ALA A 270 -6.73 12.20 15.08
C ALA A 270 -6.73 13.70 14.74
N TRP A 271 -7.88 14.23 14.33
CA TRP A 271 -8.05 15.65 14.02
C TRP A 271 -9.50 16.11 14.21
N GLN A 272 -9.73 17.41 14.43
CA GLN A 272 -11.07 18.02 14.47
C GLN A 272 -11.33 18.85 13.21
N PRO A 273 -11.94 18.28 12.15
CA PRO A 273 -12.11 18.99 10.87
C PRO A 273 -12.79 20.35 10.98
N ASN A 274 -13.74 20.47 11.92
CA ASN A 274 -14.58 21.66 12.10
C ASN A 274 -13.85 22.81 12.79
N ARG A 275 -12.70 22.56 13.42
CA ARG A 275 -11.83 23.59 14.03
C ARG A 275 -10.69 24.03 13.12
N LEU A 276 -10.44 23.29 12.04
CA LEU A 276 -9.31 23.57 11.17
C LEU A 276 -9.66 24.71 10.21
N GLY A 277 -8.88 25.79 10.29
CA GLY A 277 -8.76 26.74 9.20
C GLY A 277 -8.08 26.11 7.98
N VAL A 278 -7.95 26.87 6.89
CA VAL A 278 -7.36 26.38 5.62
C VAL A 278 -5.95 25.80 5.83
N VAL A 279 -5.11 26.49 6.62
CA VAL A 279 -3.74 26.03 6.93
C VAL A 279 -3.75 24.70 7.67
N GLY A 280 -4.63 24.54 8.67
CA GLY A 280 -4.76 23.29 9.42
C GLY A 280 -5.24 22.13 8.54
N LYS A 281 -6.18 22.39 7.61
CA LYS A 281 -6.62 21.39 6.64
C LYS A 281 -5.50 20.97 5.70
N LEU A 282 -4.67 21.91 5.24
CA LEU A 282 -3.49 21.62 4.40
C LEU A 282 -2.44 20.80 5.16
N GLN A 283 -2.23 21.06 6.45
CA GLN A 283 -1.32 20.26 7.27
C GLN A 283 -1.80 18.82 7.41
N VAL A 284 -3.09 18.61 7.72
CA VAL A 284 -3.68 17.27 7.79
C VAL A 284 -3.59 16.58 6.44
N TYR A 285 -3.95 17.28 5.36
CA TYR A 285 -3.85 16.77 3.99
C TYR A 285 -2.44 16.27 3.65
N GLY A 286 -1.42 17.10 3.91
CA GLY A 286 -0.02 16.73 3.68
C GLY A 286 0.44 15.55 4.54
N SER A 287 0.03 15.51 5.81
CA SER A 287 0.36 14.39 6.70
C SER A 287 -0.25 13.06 6.23
N ARG A 288 -1.50 13.07 5.75
CA ARG A 288 -2.18 11.87 5.24
C ARG A 288 -1.57 11.39 3.92
N TRP A 289 -1.15 12.31 3.06
CA TRP A 289 -0.38 11.97 1.85
C TRP A 289 0.97 11.34 2.18
N TRP A 290 1.68 11.92 3.15
CA TRP A 290 2.95 11.38 3.60
C TRP A 290 2.78 9.98 4.20
N GLU A 291 1.79 9.77 5.06
CA GLU A 291 1.44 8.44 5.59
C GLU A 291 1.18 7.46 4.44
N PHE A 292 0.33 7.82 3.49
CA PHE A 292 0.01 6.96 2.35
C PHE A 292 1.26 6.58 1.53
N LEU A 293 2.22 7.48 1.35
CA LEU A 293 3.42 7.20 0.55
C LEU A 293 4.55 6.50 1.32
N SER A 294 4.58 6.60 2.65
CA SER A 294 5.73 6.17 3.46
C SER A 294 5.45 5.00 4.42
N ASP A 295 4.20 4.81 4.85
CA ASP A 295 3.86 3.70 5.75
C ASP A 295 3.67 2.37 5.01
N ASP A 296 3.69 1.28 5.78
CA ASP A 296 3.31 -0.07 5.33
C ASP A 296 1.78 -0.17 5.14
N PRO A 297 1.30 -1.09 4.27
CA PRO A 297 -0.12 -1.36 4.13
C PRO A 297 -0.71 -1.98 5.41
N ARG A 298 -1.96 -1.64 5.70
CA ARG A 298 -2.76 -2.15 6.83
C ARG A 298 -4.09 -2.70 6.31
N GLU A 299 -4.77 -3.51 7.13
CA GLU A 299 -6.13 -4.03 6.86
C GLU A 299 -6.31 -4.63 5.44
N ALA A 300 -5.47 -5.61 5.06
CA ALA A 300 -5.54 -6.22 3.73
C ALA A 300 -5.46 -5.21 2.56
N ASN A 301 -4.70 -4.13 2.74
CA ASN A 301 -4.51 -3.01 1.80
C ASN A 301 -5.71 -2.04 1.70
N SER A 302 -6.67 -2.06 2.63
CA SER A 302 -7.72 -1.02 2.70
C SER A 302 -7.28 0.25 3.43
N ALA A 303 -6.21 0.19 4.22
CA ALA A 303 -5.67 1.31 4.99
C ALA A 303 -4.13 1.31 4.99
N GLY A 304 -3.52 2.34 5.58
CA GLY A 304 -2.06 2.48 5.65
C GLY A 304 -1.43 3.02 4.36
N GLY A 305 -0.15 2.71 4.15
CA GLY A 305 0.63 3.22 3.03
C GLY A 305 0.97 2.18 1.95
N VAL A 306 1.56 2.68 0.86
CA VAL A 306 1.92 1.90 -0.35
C VAL A 306 3.43 1.85 -0.59
N PHE A 307 4.23 2.25 0.40
CA PHE A 307 5.68 2.37 0.24
C PHE A 307 6.36 1.10 -0.29
N PRO A 308 6.12 -0.11 0.29
CA PRO A 308 6.77 -1.32 -0.19
C PRO A 308 6.43 -1.67 -1.65
N ALA A 309 5.20 -1.36 -2.09
CA ALA A 309 4.75 -1.62 -3.45
C ALA A 309 5.42 -0.67 -4.46
N ILE A 310 5.54 0.62 -4.11
CA ILE A 310 6.28 1.61 -4.92
C ILE A 310 7.74 1.18 -5.02
N TRP A 311 8.39 0.92 -3.89
CA TRP A 311 9.79 0.54 -3.86
C TRP A 311 10.05 -0.74 -4.66
N GLY A 312 9.24 -1.78 -4.46
CA GLY A 312 9.36 -3.05 -5.19
C GLY A 312 9.22 -2.85 -6.70
N THR A 313 8.25 -2.05 -7.15
CA THR A 313 8.02 -1.78 -8.58
C THR A 313 9.18 -0.99 -9.19
N VAL A 314 9.65 0.05 -8.49
CA VAL A 314 10.77 0.88 -8.96
C VAL A 314 12.06 0.08 -8.99
N ALA A 315 12.38 -0.65 -7.91
CA ALA A 315 13.58 -1.46 -7.82
C ALA A 315 13.60 -2.54 -8.90
N MET A 316 12.50 -3.29 -9.08
CA MET A 316 12.40 -4.32 -10.13
C MET A 316 12.56 -3.72 -11.52
N THR A 317 11.90 -2.59 -11.80
CA THR A 317 12.01 -1.92 -13.10
C THR A 317 13.42 -1.43 -13.38
N LEU A 318 14.08 -0.82 -12.39
CA LEU A 318 15.44 -0.31 -12.52
C LEU A 318 16.47 -1.44 -12.66
N ILE A 319 16.35 -2.50 -11.86
CA ILE A 319 17.21 -3.68 -11.96
C ILE A 319 17.05 -4.34 -13.34
N MET A 320 15.80 -4.52 -13.80
CA MET A 320 15.53 -5.08 -15.12
C MET A 320 16.09 -4.17 -16.22
N ALA A 321 15.89 -2.85 -16.15
CA ALA A 321 16.43 -1.92 -17.13
C ALA A 321 17.97 -1.95 -17.16
N LEU A 322 18.61 -1.94 -15.99
CA LEU A 322 20.07 -1.94 -15.86
C LEU A 322 20.69 -3.25 -16.35
N LEU A 323 20.07 -4.39 -16.05
CA LEU A 323 20.60 -5.71 -16.40
C LEU A 323 20.18 -6.18 -17.80
N VAL A 324 19.04 -5.75 -18.34
CA VAL A 324 18.55 -6.25 -19.64
C VAL A 324 18.85 -5.27 -20.77
N ALA A 325 18.71 -3.97 -20.55
CA ALA A 325 18.84 -2.99 -21.63
C ALA A 325 20.24 -2.94 -22.26
N PRO A 326 21.36 -2.95 -21.50
CA PRO A 326 22.70 -2.95 -22.09
C PRO A 326 22.95 -4.17 -22.97
N PHE A 327 22.56 -5.36 -22.50
CA PHE A 327 22.72 -6.60 -23.28
C PHE A 327 21.83 -6.60 -24.52
N GLY A 328 20.59 -6.09 -24.42
CA GLY A 328 19.70 -5.95 -25.56
C GLY A 328 20.26 -5.01 -26.62
N VAL A 329 20.79 -3.86 -26.21
CA VAL A 329 21.42 -2.88 -27.11
C VAL A 329 22.69 -3.44 -27.75
N LEU A 330 23.56 -4.08 -26.95
CA LEU A 330 24.79 -4.72 -27.46
C LEU A 330 24.48 -5.83 -28.45
N ALA A 331 23.52 -6.71 -28.15
CA ALA A 331 23.08 -7.77 -29.05
C ALA A 331 22.50 -7.20 -30.35
N ALA A 332 21.68 -6.16 -30.27
CA ALA A 332 21.12 -5.50 -31.44
C ALA A 332 22.20 -4.83 -32.31
N LEU A 333 23.17 -4.16 -31.70
CA LEU A 333 24.29 -3.53 -32.40
C LEU A 333 25.20 -4.57 -33.05
N TYR A 334 25.54 -5.64 -32.33
CA TYR A 334 26.33 -6.74 -32.87
C TYR A 334 25.65 -7.42 -34.06
N LEU A 335 24.36 -7.79 -33.93
CA LEU A 335 23.59 -8.44 -35.00
C LEU A 335 23.35 -7.55 -36.22
N ARG A 336 23.48 -6.24 -36.08
CA ARG A 336 23.27 -5.27 -37.16
C ARG A 336 24.57 -4.87 -37.85
N GLU A 337 25.63 -4.64 -37.09
CA GLU A 337 26.86 -4.02 -37.60
C GLU A 337 28.00 -5.04 -37.79
N TYR A 338 28.11 -6.03 -36.91
CA TYR A 338 29.27 -6.93 -36.87
C TYR A 338 28.98 -8.35 -37.34
N ALA A 339 27.76 -8.84 -37.14
CA ALA A 339 27.41 -10.20 -37.50
C ALA A 339 27.37 -10.37 -39.03
N SER A 340 28.30 -11.17 -39.55
CA SER A 340 28.31 -11.54 -40.97
C SER A 340 27.08 -12.39 -41.33
N GLY A 341 26.66 -12.30 -42.59
CA GLY A 341 25.57 -13.11 -43.13
C GLY A 341 25.91 -14.59 -43.06
N GLY A 342 25.07 -15.38 -42.41
CA GLY A 342 25.28 -16.82 -42.24
C GLY A 342 24.05 -17.52 -41.65
N PRO A 343 24.01 -18.86 -41.67
CA PRO A 343 22.87 -19.64 -41.19
C PRO A 343 22.58 -19.42 -39.71
N LEU A 344 23.62 -19.24 -38.88
CA LEU A 344 23.47 -18.94 -37.45
C LEU A 344 22.81 -17.57 -37.21
N THR A 345 23.31 -16.52 -37.88
CA THR A 345 22.75 -15.15 -37.78
C THR A 345 21.30 -15.11 -38.26
N ALA A 346 20.96 -15.87 -39.31
CA ALA A 346 19.60 -16.02 -39.80
C ALA A 346 18.70 -16.72 -38.78
N ALA A 347 19.16 -17.82 -38.18
CA ALA A 347 18.42 -18.55 -37.15
C ALA A 347 18.14 -17.67 -35.91
N VAL A 348 19.14 -16.92 -35.43
CA VAL A 348 18.97 -16.00 -34.30
C VAL A 348 17.95 -14.90 -34.63
N ARG A 349 18.01 -14.32 -35.84
CA ARG A 349 17.07 -13.28 -36.27
C ARG A 349 15.63 -13.81 -36.35
N ILE A 350 15.44 -15.03 -36.84
CA ILE A 350 14.13 -15.71 -36.85
C ILE A 350 13.65 -15.93 -35.41
N ALA A 351 14.52 -16.42 -34.53
CA ALA A 351 14.18 -16.66 -33.13
C ALA A 351 13.74 -15.37 -32.42
N ILE A 352 14.46 -14.26 -32.61
CA ILE A 352 14.11 -12.94 -32.04
C ILE A 352 12.75 -12.46 -32.56
N ASN A 353 12.49 -12.56 -33.87
CA ASN A 353 11.21 -12.16 -34.45
C ASN A 353 10.05 -13.02 -33.92
N ASN A 354 10.26 -14.34 -33.78
CA ASN A 354 9.27 -15.22 -33.18
C ASN A 354 9.03 -14.87 -31.71
N LEU A 355 10.10 -14.62 -30.94
CA LEU A 355 10.02 -14.20 -29.54
C LEU A 355 9.19 -12.90 -29.40
N ALA A 356 9.43 -11.91 -30.27
CA ALA A 356 8.68 -10.66 -30.24
C ALA A 356 7.16 -10.85 -30.48
N GLY A 357 6.75 -11.95 -31.12
CA GLY A 357 5.35 -12.28 -31.39
C GLY A 357 4.67 -13.18 -30.35
N VAL A 358 5.41 -13.73 -29.37
CA VAL A 358 4.82 -14.61 -28.34
C VAL A 358 4.04 -13.79 -27.30
N PRO A 359 2.81 -14.18 -26.94
CA PRO A 359 2.05 -13.51 -25.87
C PRO A 359 2.75 -13.55 -24.52
N SER A 360 2.66 -12.46 -23.74
CA SER A 360 3.31 -12.35 -22.43
C SER A 360 2.93 -13.46 -21.44
N ILE A 361 1.69 -13.96 -21.50
CA ILE A 361 1.23 -15.06 -20.61
C ILE A 361 2.00 -16.36 -20.84
N VAL A 362 2.43 -16.63 -22.08
CA VAL A 362 3.21 -17.81 -22.42
C VAL A 362 4.61 -17.69 -21.83
N TYR A 363 5.23 -16.51 -21.88
CA TYR A 363 6.51 -16.26 -21.19
C TYR A 363 6.40 -16.43 -19.68
N GLY A 364 5.30 -15.96 -19.07
CA GLY A 364 5.05 -16.15 -17.64
C GLY A 364 4.98 -17.63 -17.27
N ALA A 365 4.14 -18.40 -17.98
CA ALA A 365 3.97 -19.84 -17.72
C ALA A 365 5.26 -20.64 -17.99
N PHE A 366 5.95 -20.36 -19.10
CA PHE A 366 7.25 -20.96 -19.40
C PHE A 366 8.28 -20.60 -18.34
N GLY A 367 8.33 -19.34 -17.91
CA GLY A 367 9.26 -18.86 -16.90
C GLY A 367 9.08 -19.60 -15.57
N LEU A 368 7.85 -19.75 -15.10
CA LEU A 368 7.54 -20.52 -13.90
C LEU A 368 7.95 -21.99 -14.05
N GLY A 369 7.57 -22.64 -15.16
CA GLY A 369 7.87 -24.05 -15.41
C GLY A 369 9.37 -24.33 -15.54
N PHE A 370 10.08 -23.54 -16.35
CA PHE A 370 11.48 -23.74 -16.64
C PHE A 370 12.39 -23.21 -15.53
N PHE A 371 12.23 -21.96 -15.10
CA PHE A 371 13.14 -21.35 -14.13
C PHE A 371 12.81 -21.70 -12.69
N CYS A 372 11.53 -21.76 -12.29
CA CYS A 372 11.20 -22.09 -10.89
C CYS A 372 11.19 -23.60 -10.68
N TYR A 373 10.37 -24.35 -11.40
CA TYR A 373 10.24 -25.80 -11.16
C TYR A 373 11.39 -26.63 -11.76
N GLY A 374 11.87 -26.28 -12.95
CA GLY A 374 12.93 -27.01 -13.63
C GLY A 374 14.33 -26.70 -13.06
N VAL A 375 14.84 -25.51 -13.35
CA VAL A 375 16.19 -25.08 -12.98
C VAL A 375 16.26 -24.79 -11.48
N GLY A 376 15.33 -23.98 -10.96
CA GLY A 376 15.27 -23.59 -9.55
C GLY A 376 15.16 -24.80 -8.63
N GLY A 377 14.20 -25.69 -8.87
CA GLY A 377 14.06 -26.92 -8.09
C GLY A 377 15.34 -27.77 -8.05
N ARG A 378 16.06 -27.90 -9.17
CA ARG A 378 17.35 -28.61 -9.20
C ARG A 378 18.46 -27.86 -8.48
N LEU A 379 18.51 -26.54 -8.57
CA LEU A 379 19.47 -25.71 -7.83
C LEU A 379 19.20 -25.80 -6.32
N ASP A 380 17.94 -25.79 -5.92
CA ASP A 380 17.53 -25.94 -4.52
C ASP A 380 17.92 -27.33 -3.98
N GLU A 381 17.69 -28.37 -4.77
CA GLU A 381 18.20 -29.71 -4.47
C GLU A 381 19.73 -29.80 -4.47
N LEU A 382 20.49 -28.90 -5.10
CA LEU A 382 21.95 -28.97 -5.10
C LEU A 382 22.57 -28.15 -3.96
N PHE A 383 22.07 -26.93 -3.74
CA PHE A 383 22.67 -25.95 -2.83
C PHE A 383 21.92 -25.82 -1.50
N PHE A 384 20.63 -26.18 -1.45
CA PHE A 384 19.76 -25.96 -0.29
C PHE A 384 19.16 -27.25 0.28
N ARG A 385 19.78 -28.42 0.04
CA ARG A 385 19.35 -29.73 0.59
C ARG A 385 19.06 -29.68 2.09
N ALA A 386 19.94 -29.06 2.86
CA ALA A 386 19.79 -28.96 4.31
C ALA A 386 18.55 -28.14 4.71
N SER A 387 18.22 -27.06 3.99
CA SER A 387 16.99 -26.28 4.22
C SER A 387 15.75 -27.06 3.82
N LEU A 388 15.79 -27.78 2.68
CA LEU A 388 14.66 -28.60 2.22
C LEU A 388 14.35 -29.75 3.17
N VAL A 389 15.39 -30.35 3.79
CA VAL A 389 15.22 -31.40 4.81
C VAL A 389 14.69 -30.78 6.11
N ALA A 390 15.26 -29.65 6.55
CA ALA A 390 14.85 -28.98 7.79
C ALA A 390 13.42 -28.42 7.73
N ASP A 391 13.03 -27.78 6.63
CA ASP A 391 11.70 -27.15 6.46
C ASP A 391 10.59 -28.21 6.24
N ASN A 392 10.94 -29.45 5.89
CA ASN A 392 10.02 -30.60 5.83
C ASN A 392 9.91 -31.37 7.16
N GLN A 393 10.63 -30.98 8.21
CA GLN A 393 10.41 -31.52 9.54
C GLN A 393 9.30 -30.73 10.23
N PRO A 394 8.34 -31.39 10.91
CA PRO A 394 7.38 -30.69 11.76
C PRO A 394 8.16 -29.91 12.83
N THR A 395 7.78 -28.65 13.03
CA THR A 395 8.36 -27.76 14.03
C THR A 395 8.10 -28.24 15.45
#